data_AF-A0A2S7WTH4-F1
#
_entry.id   AF-A0A2S7WTH4-F1
#
_cell.length_a   1.000
_cell.length_b   1.000
_cell.length_c   1.000
_cell.angle_alpha   90.00
_cell.angle_beta   90.00
_cell.angle_gamma   90.00
#
_symmetry.space_group_name_H-M   'P 1'
#
loop_
_entity.id
_entity.type
_entity.pdbx_description
1 polymer ?
#
loop_
_entity_poly.entity_id
_entity_poly.type
_entity_poly.pdbx_seq_one_letter_code
_entity_poly.pdbx_strand_id
1 'polypeptide(L)'
;METDFLTEQRYYKAQKKVKEIKGFYTHLTIYCLIIPIIIFINLKYVPHFHWFWFSVLGWGFGLFFHWLGVFGFNLLGFGKNWEERKIKEFMNEKN
;
A
#
# COMPACT_ATOMS: atom_id res chain seq x y z
N MET A 1 -13.73 -7.65 31.38
CA MET A 1 -13.80 -6.29 30.79
C MET A 1 -12.51 -5.93 30.06
N GLU A 2 -11.35 -5.88 30.72
CA GLU A 2 -10.07 -5.53 30.05
C GLU A 2 -9.68 -6.49 28.90
N THR A 3 -9.97 -7.79 29.06
CA THR A 3 -9.74 -8.80 28.03
C THR A 3 -10.60 -8.61 26.78
N ASP A 4 -11.85 -8.13 26.92
CA ASP A 4 -12.75 -7.85 25.78
C ASP A 4 -12.32 -6.60 25.01
N PHE A 5 -11.88 -5.55 25.71
CA PHE A 5 -11.36 -4.35 25.04
C PHE A 5 -10.10 -4.66 24.21
N LEU A 6 -9.23 -5.54 24.70
CA LEU A 6 -8.03 -5.95 23.97
C LEU A 6 -8.35 -6.81 22.74
N THR A 7 -9.35 -7.69 22.81
CA THR A 7 -9.78 -8.50 21.65
C THR A 7 -10.46 -7.65 20.59
N GLU A 8 -11.34 -6.71 20.97
CA GLU A 8 -11.96 -5.76 20.04
C GLU A 8 -10.92 -4.89 19.33
N GLN A 9 -9.93 -4.35 20.06
CA GLN A 9 -8.86 -3.56 19.43
C GLN A 9 -8.03 -4.37 18.42
N ARG A 10 -7.72 -5.64 18.73
CA ARG A 10 -7.00 -6.53 17.81
C ARG A 10 -7.83 -6.83 16.57
N TYR A 11 -9.12 -7.10 16.76
CA TYR A 11 -10.05 -7.36 15.67
C TYR A 11 -10.19 -6.14 14.75
N TYR A 12 -10.37 -4.95 15.31
CA TYR A 12 -10.45 -3.70 14.54
C TYR A 12 -9.18 -3.45 13.71
N LYS A 13 -7.99 -3.66 14.30
CA LYS A 13 -6.71 -3.53 13.60
C LYS A 13 -6.58 -4.54 12.45
N ALA A 14 -6.98 -5.79 12.68
CA ALA A 14 -6.99 -6.81 11.63
C ALA A 14 -7.95 -6.44 10.49
N GLN A 15 -9.16 -5.97 10.81
CA GLN A 15 -10.14 -5.53 9.82
C GLN A 15 -9.64 -4.35 8.98
N LYS A 16 -9.03 -3.35 9.62
CA LYS A 16 -8.41 -2.21 8.92
C LYS A 16 -7.36 -2.67 7.92
N LYS A 17 -6.48 -3.58 8.33
CA LYS A 17 -5.42 -4.13 7.47
C LYS A 17 -5.99 -4.90 6.28
N VAL A 18 -7.03 -5.71 6.48
CA VAL A 18 -7.73 -6.41 5.38
C VAL A 18 -8.37 -5.41 4.40
N LYS A 19 -8.96 -4.32 4.91
CA LYS A 19 -9.55 -3.27 4.07
C LYS A 19 -8.50 -2.57 3.20
N GLU A 20 -7.34 -2.25 3.77
CA GLU A 20 -6.21 -1.64 3.05
C GLU A 20 -5.67 -2.57 1.96
N ILE A 21 -5.47 -3.86 2.28
CA ILE A 21 -5.06 -4.89 1.31
C ILE A 21 -6.07 -4.99 0.16
N LYS A 22 -7.36 -5.08 0.46
CA LYS A 22 -8.41 -5.12 -0.56
C LYS A 22 -8.39 -3.85 -1.43
N GLY A 23 -8.23 -2.68 -0.82
CA GLY A 23 -8.11 -1.42 -1.54
C GLY A 23 -6.95 -1.43 -2.54
N PHE A 24 -5.78 -1.89 -2.10
CA PHE A 24 -4.62 -2.04 -2.98
C PHE A 24 -4.90 -2.95 -4.18
N TYR A 25 -5.47 -4.14 -3.95
CA TYR A 25 -5.79 -5.07 -5.05
C TYR A 25 -6.79 -4.48 -6.04
N THR A 26 -7.80 -3.74 -5.57
CA THR A 26 -8.73 -3.04 -6.46
C THR A 26 -8.01 -2.05 -7.37
N HIS A 27 -7.12 -1.22 -6.82
CA HIS A 27 -6.34 -0.27 -7.61
C HIS A 27 -5.38 -0.96 -8.58
N LEU A 28 -4.72 -2.04 -8.16
CA LEU A 28 -3.85 -2.84 -9.01
C LEU A 28 -4.62 -3.47 -10.18
N THR A 29 -5.80 -4.06 -9.93
CA THR A 29 -6.62 -4.65 -10.98
C THR A 29 -7.06 -3.60 -11.99
N ILE A 30 -7.52 -2.43 -11.53
CA ILE A 30 -7.89 -1.32 -12.42
C ILE A 30 -6.68 -0.88 -13.25
N TYR A 31 -5.52 -0.72 -12.63
CA TYR A 31 -4.28 -0.38 -13.33
C TYR A 31 -3.93 -1.39 -14.43
N CYS A 32 -3.96 -2.69 -14.12
CA CYS A 32 -3.68 -3.76 -15.08
C CYS A 32 -4.69 -3.85 -16.23
N LEU A 33 -5.93 -3.38 -16.04
CA LEU A 33 -6.94 -3.36 -17.10
C LEU A 33 -6.85 -2.10 -17.97
N ILE A 34 -6.67 -0.93 -17.35
CA ILE A 34 -6.69 0.37 -18.04
C ILE A 34 -5.39 0.63 -18.80
N ILE A 35 -4.23 0.27 -18.25
CA ILE A 35 -2.94 0.54 -18.89
C ILE A 35 -2.81 -0.12 -20.28
N PRO A 36 -3.14 -1.41 -20.47
CA PRO A 36 -3.11 -2.02 -21.79
C PRO A 36 -4.03 -1.34 -22.80
N ILE A 37 -5.20 -0.87 -22.36
CA ILE A 37 -6.14 -0.12 -23.21
C ILE A 37 -5.51 1.19 -23.65
N ILE A 38 -4.88 1.95 -22.74
CA ILE A 38 -4.18 3.19 -23.05
C ILE A 38 -3.02 2.95 -24.02
N ILE A 39 -2.21 1.92 -23.78
CA ILE A 39 -1.11 1.53 -24.66
C ILE A 39 -1.64 1.21 -26.06
N PHE A 40 -2.70 0.40 -26.15
CA PHE A 40 -3.32 0.03 -27.42
C PHE A 40 -3.82 1.27 -28.18
N ILE A 41 -4.55 2.16 -27.51
CA ILE A 41 -5.05 3.41 -28.12
C ILE A 41 -3.88 4.27 -28.59
N ASN A 42 -2.85 4.45 -27.77
CA ASN A 42 -1.72 5.29 -28.15
C ASN A 42 -0.99 4.73 -29.37
N LEU A 43 -0.68 3.44 -29.39
CA LEU A 43 -0.01 2.81 -30.52
C LEU A 43 -0.88 2.80 -31.79
N LYS A 44 -2.21 2.74 -31.64
CA LYS A 44 -3.13 2.72 -32.78
C LYS A 44 -3.32 4.09 -33.42
N TYR A 45 -3.48 5.14 -32.62
CA TYR A 45 -3.87 6.47 -33.12
C TYR A 45 -2.72 7.47 -33.19
N VAL A 46 -1.69 7.32 -32.36
CA VAL A 46 -0.53 8.22 -32.31
C VAL A 46 0.77 7.40 -32.18
N PRO A 47 1.11 6.56 -33.17
CA PRO A 47 2.25 5.64 -33.09
C PRO A 47 3.61 6.34 -32.99
N HIS A 48 3.70 7.60 -33.44
CA HIS A 48 4.96 8.35 -33.42
C HIS A 48 5.27 8.99 -32.07
N PHE A 49 4.32 9.03 -31.14
CA PHE A 49 4.51 9.63 -29.82
C PHE A 49 3.91 8.75 -28.72
N HIS A 50 4.78 8.08 -27.96
CA HIS A 50 4.42 7.13 -26.91
C HIS A 50 4.07 7.81 -25.58
N TRP A 51 3.01 8.61 -25.56
CA TRP A 51 2.55 9.29 -24.34
C TRP A 51 2.04 8.32 -23.26
N PHE A 52 1.76 7.05 -23.59
CA PHE A 52 1.36 6.04 -22.61
C PHE A 52 2.39 5.91 -21.46
N TRP A 53 3.68 6.24 -21.69
CA TRP A 53 4.72 6.23 -20.65
C TRP A 53 4.36 7.12 -19.46
N PHE A 54 3.75 8.28 -19.68
CA PHE A 54 3.33 9.16 -18.60
C PHE A 54 2.23 8.54 -17.75
N SER A 55 1.29 7.83 -18.38
CA SER A 55 0.22 7.11 -17.67
C SER A 55 0.77 5.91 -16.90
N VAL A 56 1.63 5.11 -17.51
CA VAL A 56 2.28 3.95 -16.88
C VAL A 56 3.11 4.38 -15.68
N LEU A 57 4.01 5.33 -15.87
CA LEU A 57 4.90 5.77 -14.80
C LEU A 57 4.14 6.54 -13.72
N GLY A 58 3.28 7.49 -14.10
CA GLY A 58 2.54 8.32 -13.14
C GLY A 58 1.63 7.49 -12.24
N TRP A 59 0.79 6.63 -12.82
CA TRP A 59 -0.07 5.75 -12.02
C TRP A 59 0.72 4.63 -11.35
N GLY A 60 1.76 4.12 -11.99
CA GLY A 60 2.64 3.10 -11.44
C GLY A 60 3.34 3.56 -10.16
N PHE A 61 3.80 4.82 -10.11
CA PHE A 61 4.35 5.41 -8.89
C PHE A 61 3.32 5.47 -7.76
N GLY A 62 2.10 5.94 -8.04
CA GLY A 62 1.03 5.96 -7.03
C GLY A 62 0.71 4.57 -6.48
N LEU A 63 0.66 3.58 -7.36
CA LEU A 63 0.43 2.19 -6.98
C LEU A 63 1.59 1.61 -6.16
N PHE A 64 2.84 1.93 -6.52
CA PHE A 64 4.02 1.53 -5.78
C PHE A 64 4.04 2.11 -4.35
N PHE A 65 3.72 3.40 -4.19
CA PHE A 65 3.63 4.01 -2.86
C PHE A 65 2.47 3.42 -2.04
N HIS A 66 1.34 3.11 -2.66
CA HIS A 66 0.25 2.42 -1.97
C HIS A 66 0.68 1.02 -1.51
N TRP A 67 1.38 0.27 -2.37
CA TRP A 67 1.96 -1.03 -2.00
C TRP A 67 2.96 -0.92 -0.84
N LEU A 68 3.85 0.09 -0.88
CA LEU A 68 4.78 0.36 0.21
C LEU A 68 4.07 0.69 1.54
N GLY A 69 2.97 1.44 1.48
CA GLY A 69 2.14 1.74 2.64
C GLY A 69 1.52 0.48 3.26
N VAL A 70 0.94 -0.38 2.43
CA VAL A 70 0.19 -1.57 2.88
C VAL A 70 1.11 -2.72 3.29
N PHE A 71 2.18 -2.95 2.53
CA PHE A 71 3.09 -4.10 2.71
C PHE A 71 4.50 -3.67 3.10
N GLY A 72 5.02 -2.62 2.46
CA GLY A 72 6.43 -2.20 2.54
C GLY A 72 6.91 -1.79 3.93
N PHE A 73 6.16 -0.97 4.68
CA PHE A 73 6.55 -0.62 6.05
C PHE A 73 6.71 -1.85 6.94
N ASN A 74 5.86 -2.86 6.76
CA ASN A 74 5.94 -4.09 7.52
C ASN A 74 7.10 -4.99 7.06
N LEU A 75 7.45 -4.96 5.77
CA LEU A 75 8.53 -5.75 5.16
C LEU A 75 9.93 -5.18 5.41
N LEU A 76 10.05 -3.84 5.42
CA LEU A 76 11.31 -3.11 5.67
C LEU A 76 11.70 -3.06 7.15
N GLY A 77 10.96 -3.76 8.02
CA GLY A 77 11.21 -3.76 9.45
C GLY A 77 10.71 -2.52 10.19
N PHE A 78 10.39 -1.41 9.51
CA PHE A 78 9.77 -0.20 10.10
C PHE A 78 8.27 -0.35 10.43
N GLY A 79 7.82 -1.60 10.59
CA GLY A 79 6.45 -1.90 10.96
C GLY A 79 6.23 -1.68 12.45
N LYS A 80 5.04 -2.04 12.89
CA LYS A 80 4.58 -1.92 14.27
C LYS A 80 5.51 -2.56 15.31
N ASN A 81 6.24 -3.60 14.91
CA ASN A 81 7.23 -4.28 15.75
C ASN A 81 8.47 -3.39 16.05
N TRP A 82 8.94 -2.63 15.06
CA TRP A 82 10.03 -1.68 15.28
C TRP A 82 9.56 -0.48 16.11
N GLU A 83 8.34 -0.03 15.89
CA GLU A 83 7.73 1.04 16.66
C GLU A 83 7.57 0.63 18.14
N GLU A 84 7.04 -0.56 18.41
CA GLU A 84 6.96 -1.14 19.76
C GLU A 84 8.35 -1.35 20.39
N ARG A 85 9.35 -1.78 19.61
CA ARG A 85 10.73 -1.91 20.08
C ARG A 85 11.32 -0.56 20.48
N LYS A 86 11.13 0.48 19.66
CA LYS A 86 11.61 1.84 19.94
C LYS A 86 10.93 2.48 21.15
N ILE A 87 9.62 2.30 21.29
CA ILE A 87 8.88 2.76 22.48
C ILE A 87 9.44 2.09 23.74
N LYS A 88 9.74 0.79 23.68
CA LYS A 88 10.31 0.05 24.81
C LYS A 88 11.74 0.49 25.15
N GLU A 89 12.58 0.77 24.14
CA GLU A 89 13.91 1.37 24.35
C GLU A 89 13.80 2.70 25.10
N PHE A 90 12.97 3.65 24.64
CA PHE A 90 12.84 4.97 25.27
C PHE A 90 12.21 4.95 26.66
N MET A 91 11.34 3.98 26.96
CA MET A 91 10.81 3.81 28.32
C MET A 91 11.85 3.23 29.29
N ASN A 92 12.75 2.36 28.80
CA ASN A 92 13.80 1.78 29.62
C ASN A 92 15.00 2.72 29.82
N GLU A 93 15.32 3.59 28.85
CA GLU A 93 16.36 4.62 28.99
C GLU A 93 15.99 5.74 29.98
N LYS A 94 14.71 5.88 30.33
CA LYS A 94 14.21 6.88 31.29
C LYS A 94 14.02 6.34 32.71
N ASN A 95 14.42 5.09 32.98
CA ASN A 95 14.51 4.50 34.32
C ASN A 95 15.97 4.30 34.70
#